data_AF-A0A6A4HPH9-F1
#
_entry.id   AF-A0A6A4HPH9-F1
#
_cell.length_a   1.000
_cell.length_b   1.000
_cell.length_c   1.000
_cell.angle_alpha   90.00
_cell.angle_beta   90.00
_cell.angle_gamma   90.00
#
_symmetry.space_group_name_H-M   'P 1'
#
loop_
_entity.id
_entity.type
_entity.pdbx_description
1 polymer ?
#
loop_
_entity_poly.entity_id
_entity_poly.type
_entity_poly.pdbx_seq_one_letter_code
_entity_poly.pdbx_strand_id
1 'polypeptide(L)'
;DPLEDYSRRSDCFRKVAGSIRMRCAELDMDEEERVLAAISMTLCELATAKHHAPPMECSAFSDSSTGAGADARGDCVNALSRSAQFWSSYSGYLREVPQLCFTFQRGNDIDNAKDIFRNISLNQELFLRMIIDRERASGAQAERWSVSLDVSYASHPPLLYDR
;
A
#
# COMPACT_ATOMS: atom_id res chain seq x y z
N ASP A 1 -15.64 -2.57 2.68
CA ASP A 1 -14.37 -1.88 2.97
C ASP A 1 -14.66 -0.39 3.12
N PRO A 2 -14.20 0.32 4.19
CA PRO A 2 -14.39 1.78 4.31
C PRO A 2 -13.97 2.54 3.04
N LEU A 3 -12.95 2.05 2.31
CA LEU A 3 -12.54 2.60 1.02
C LEU A 3 -13.64 2.57 -0.04
N GLU A 4 -14.41 1.48 -0.11
CA GLU A 4 -15.48 1.34 -1.10
C GLU A 4 -16.63 2.31 -0.82
N ASP A 5 -16.86 2.65 0.44
CA ASP A 5 -17.91 3.61 0.82
C ASP A 5 -17.59 5.02 0.30
N TYR A 6 -16.34 5.47 0.47
CA TYR A 6 -15.88 6.76 -0.06
C TYR A 6 -15.75 6.78 -1.59
N SER A 7 -15.46 5.63 -2.20
CA SER A 7 -15.42 5.49 -3.67
C SER A 7 -16.80 5.69 -4.32
N ARG A 8 -17.87 5.35 -3.60
CA ARG A 8 -19.27 5.47 -4.02
C ARG A 8 -19.88 6.86 -3.76
N ARG A 9 -19.23 7.72 -2.98
CA ARG A 9 -19.67 9.11 -2.71
C ARG A 9 -19.33 10.05 -3.87
N SER A 10 -19.84 11.28 -3.79
CA SER A 10 -19.64 12.33 -4.80
C SER A 10 -18.15 12.63 -5.05
N ASP A 11 -17.83 13.24 -6.20
CA ASP A 11 -16.45 13.47 -6.64
C ASP A 11 -15.61 14.28 -5.61
N CYS A 12 -16.25 15.10 -4.79
CA CYS A 12 -15.62 15.82 -3.69
C CYS A 12 -15.02 14.87 -2.64
N PHE A 13 -15.83 13.94 -2.12
CA PHE A 13 -15.39 12.95 -1.13
C PHE A 13 -14.28 12.06 -1.69
N ARG A 14 -14.40 11.66 -2.96
CA ARG A 14 -13.38 10.84 -3.63
C ARG A 14 -12.03 11.56 -3.72
N LYS A 15 -12.03 12.86 -4.07
CA LYS A 15 -10.81 13.67 -4.14
C LYS A 15 -10.15 13.81 -2.77
N VAL A 16 -10.94 14.11 -1.74
CA VAL A 16 -10.42 14.25 -0.36
C VAL A 16 -9.89 12.91 0.17
N ALA A 17 -10.63 11.81 -0.01
CA ALA A 17 -10.19 10.47 0.39
C ALA A 17 -8.90 10.03 -0.33
N GLY A 18 -8.75 10.38 -1.61
CA GLY A 18 -7.51 10.15 -2.36
C GLY A 18 -6.32 10.92 -1.79
N SER A 19 -6.51 12.19 -1.41
CA SER A 19 -5.48 12.99 -0.75
C SER A 19 -5.10 12.43 0.63
N ILE A 20 -6.08 12.03 1.43
CA ILE A 20 -5.85 11.36 2.72
C ILE A 20 -5.01 10.11 2.51
N ARG A 21 -5.41 9.20 1.59
CA ARG A 21 -4.68 7.97 1.29
C ARG A 21 -3.21 8.20 0.98
N MET A 22 -2.89 9.22 0.18
CA MET A 22 -1.50 9.54 -0.18
C MET A 22 -0.69 10.01 1.03
N ARG A 23 -1.30 10.80 1.92
CA ARG A 23 -0.62 11.34 3.11
C ARG A 23 -0.48 10.31 4.23
N CYS A 24 -1.46 9.44 4.43
CA CYS A 24 -1.39 8.36 5.43
C CYS A 24 -0.30 7.31 5.13
N ALA A 25 0.19 7.23 3.88
CA ALA A 25 1.26 6.31 3.52
C ALA A 25 2.63 6.76 4.08
N GLU A 26 2.76 8.05 4.41
CA GLU A 26 3.99 8.67 4.89
C GLU A 26 3.85 9.04 6.38
N LEU A 27 3.88 8.01 7.25
CA LEU A 27 3.82 8.14 8.72
C LEU A 27 2.51 8.78 9.24
N ASP A 28 2.23 8.61 10.53
CA ASP A 28 1.01 9.09 11.21
C ASP A 28 0.63 10.50 10.71
N MET A 29 -0.59 10.68 10.16
CA MET A 29 -0.97 11.97 9.63
C MET A 29 -0.84 13.06 10.69
N ASP A 30 -0.11 14.10 10.34
CA ASP A 30 0.10 15.26 11.21
C ASP A 30 -1.24 15.92 11.57
N GLU A 31 -1.27 16.54 12.74
CA GLU A 31 -2.49 17.16 13.28
C GLU A 31 -3.07 18.21 12.32
N GLU A 32 -2.21 18.97 11.63
CA GLU A 32 -2.66 19.96 10.65
C GLU A 32 -3.33 19.32 9.44
N GLU A 33 -2.80 18.19 8.98
CA GLU A 33 -3.34 17.45 7.85
C GLU A 33 -4.67 16.81 8.20
N ARG A 34 -4.78 16.30 9.42
CA ARG A 34 -6.02 15.76 9.98
C ARG A 34 -7.11 16.83 10.04
N VAL A 35 -6.78 18.03 10.53
CA VAL A 35 -7.72 19.17 10.59
C VAL A 35 -8.14 19.57 9.18
N LEU A 36 -7.20 19.70 8.24
CA LEU A 36 -7.50 20.07 6.86
C LEU A 36 -8.39 19.04 6.14
N ALA A 37 -8.12 17.75 6.35
CA ALA A 37 -8.93 16.65 5.84
C ALA A 37 -10.36 16.71 6.40
N ALA A 38 -10.51 16.94 7.71
CA ALA A 38 -11.80 17.06 8.38
C ALA A 38 -12.60 18.27 7.88
N ILE A 39 -11.95 19.43 7.70
CA ILE A 39 -12.58 20.61 7.08
C ILE A 39 -13.07 20.25 5.68
N SER A 40 -12.21 19.67 4.84
CA SER A 40 -12.55 19.35 3.45
C SER A 40 -13.70 18.35 3.34
N MET A 41 -13.72 17.30 4.16
CA MET A 41 -14.83 16.35 4.22
C MET A 41 -16.13 16.99 4.69
N THR A 42 -16.06 17.89 5.67
CA THR A 42 -17.22 18.66 6.13
C THR A 42 -17.77 19.52 5.02
N LEU A 43 -16.91 20.21 4.26
CA LEU A 43 -17.34 21.03 3.13
C LEU A 43 -17.96 20.19 2.01
N CYS A 44 -17.44 18.99 1.74
CA CYS A 44 -18.08 18.05 0.82
C CYS A 44 -19.48 17.67 1.29
N GLU A 45 -19.68 17.43 2.59
CA GLU A 45 -21.00 17.12 3.15
C GLU A 45 -21.95 18.31 3.03
N LEU A 46 -21.51 19.51 3.40
CA LEU A 46 -22.31 20.73 3.30
C LEU A 46 -22.71 21.05 1.86
N ALA A 47 -21.82 20.81 0.89
CA ALA A 47 -22.11 21.00 -0.53
C ALA A 47 -23.24 20.07 -1.03
N THR A 48 -23.48 18.93 -0.37
CA THR A 48 -24.63 18.07 -0.72
C THR A 48 -25.96 18.57 -0.15
N ALA A 49 -25.93 19.46 0.86
CA ALA A 49 -27.13 20.00 1.49
C ALA A 49 -27.65 21.23 0.73
N LYS A 50 -28.89 21.18 0.23
CA LYS A 50 -29.51 22.26 -0.57
C LYS A 50 -29.67 23.61 0.15
N HIS A 51 -29.59 23.66 1.48
CA HIS A 51 -29.93 24.85 2.28
C HIS A 51 -28.82 25.33 3.21
N HIS A 52 -27.62 24.76 3.13
CA HIS A 52 -26.51 25.13 4.02
C HIS A 52 -25.29 25.53 3.19
N ALA A 53 -25.11 26.84 3.04
CA ALA A 53 -23.87 27.37 2.48
C ALA A 53 -22.74 27.24 3.51
N PRO A 54 -21.52 26.88 3.08
CA PRO A 54 -20.35 26.92 3.96
C PRO A 54 -20.10 28.33 4.52
N PRO A 55 -19.50 28.45 5.72
CA PRO A 55 -18.98 29.74 6.19
C PRO A 55 -17.97 30.33 5.21
N MET A 56 -17.97 31.66 5.05
CA MET A 56 -17.07 32.36 4.13
C MET A 56 -15.60 32.22 4.55
N GLU A 57 -15.36 32.09 5.85
CA GLU A 57 -14.06 31.79 6.46
C GLU A 57 -13.47 30.46 5.94
N CYS A 58 -14.32 29.54 5.45
CA CYS A 58 -13.90 28.26 4.90
C CYS A 58 -13.75 28.24 3.37
N SER A 59 -13.96 29.37 2.69
CA SER A 59 -13.93 29.46 1.22
C SER A 59 -12.62 28.95 0.60
N ALA A 60 -11.48 29.20 1.26
CA ALA A 60 -10.15 28.76 0.83
C ALA A 60 -9.98 27.22 0.75
N PHE A 61 -10.87 26.47 1.40
CA PHE A 61 -10.80 25.00 1.47
C PHE A 61 -11.81 24.29 0.57
N SER A 62 -12.71 25.04 -0.10
CA SER A 62 -13.76 24.48 -0.93
C SER A 62 -13.24 23.73 -2.17
N ASP A 63 -12.18 24.23 -2.80
CA ASP A 63 -11.54 23.61 -3.98
C ASP A 63 -10.32 22.74 -3.64
N SER A 64 -10.28 22.21 -2.41
CA SER A 64 -9.52 21.00 -2.02
C SER A 64 -8.02 20.94 -2.38
N SER A 65 -7.30 22.06 -2.54
CA SER A 65 -5.85 21.96 -2.84
C SER A 65 -4.97 23.19 -2.60
N THR A 66 -5.36 24.19 -1.81
CA THR A 66 -4.44 25.31 -1.52
C THR A 66 -4.22 25.48 -0.03
N GLY A 67 -2.95 25.38 0.37
CA GLY A 67 -2.47 25.53 1.73
C GLY A 67 -2.78 26.92 2.27
N ALA A 68 -3.96 27.06 2.86
CA ALA A 68 -4.27 28.20 3.69
C ALA A 68 -3.45 28.08 4.99
N GLY A 69 -2.91 29.21 5.44
CA GLY A 69 -2.12 29.28 6.67
C GLY A 69 -2.88 28.77 7.89
N ALA A 70 -2.15 28.49 8.98
CA ALA A 70 -2.73 28.01 10.23
C ALA A 70 -3.87 28.90 10.74
N ASP A 71 -3.74 30.23 10.59
CA ASP A 71 -4.76 31.20 10.98
C ASP A 71 -6.08 30.99 10.23
N ALA A 72 -6.03 30.83 8.90
CA ALA A 72 -7.22 30.60 8.09
C ALA A 72 -7.92 29.26 8.42
N ARG A 73 -7.14 28.25 8.82
CA ARG A 73 -7.70 26.98 9.31
C ARG A 73 -8.42 27.19 10.64
N GLY A 74 -7.78 27.88 11.58
CA GLY A 74 -8.38 28.24 12.86
C GLY A 74 -9.68 29.04 12.71
N ASP A 75 -9.68 30.03 11.82
CA ASP A 75 -10.86 30.86 11.53
C ASP A 75 -12.01 30.04 10.94
N CYS A 76 -11.72 29.14 10.00
CA CYS A 76 -12.73 28.22 9.46
C CYS A 76 -13.29 27.29 10.54
N VAL A 77 -12.44 26.68 11.38
CA VAL A 77 -12.90 25.80 12.47
C VAL A 77 -13.76 26.58 13.47
N ASN A 78 -13.35 27.80 13.82
CA ASN A 78 -14.14 28.69 14.67
C ASN A 78 -15.50 29.00 14.03
N ALA A 79 -15.55 29.28 12.73
CA ALA A 79 -16.79 29.52 12.00
C ALA A 79 -17.71 28.27 11.96
N LEU A 80 -17.14 27.07 11.75
CA LEU A 80 -17.89 25.80 11.82
C LEU A 80 -18.49 25.57 13.22
N SER A 81 -17.77 25.96 14.28
CA SER A 81 -18.25 25.81 15.67
C SER A 81 -19.50 26.64 15.98
N ARG A 82 -19.80 27.68 15.19
CA ARG A 82 -21.00 28.53 15.37
C ARG A 82 -22.31 27.80 15.06
N SER A 83 -22.26 26.64 14.39
CA SER A 83 -23.41 25.79 14.08
C SER A 83 -23.21 24.39 14.66
N ALA A 84 -24.13 23.94 15.50
CA ALA A 84 -24.08 22.60 16.10
C ALA A 84 -24.07 21.49 15.04
N GLN A 85 -24.76 21.69 13.91
CA GLN A 85 -24.76 20.76 12.80
C GLN A 85 -23.38 20.67 12.13
N PHE A 86 -22.77 21.81 11.82
CA PHE A 86 -21.46 21.86 11.17
C PHE A 86 -20.36 21.34 12.08
N TRP A 87 -20.43 21.67 13.37
CA TRP A 87 -19.52 21.14 14.38
C TRP A 87 -19.62 19.62 14.53
N SER A 88 -20.84 19.07 14.44
CA SER A 88 -21.04 17.62 14.50
C SER A 88 -20.39 16.91 13.31
N SER A 89 -20.59 17.41 12.09
CA SER A 89 -19.93 16.85 10.90
C SER A 89 -18.40 16.97 10.99
N TYR A 90 -17.89 18.16 11.34
CA TYR A 90 -16.44 18.39 11.50
C TYR A 90 -15.80 17.49 12.55
N SER A 91 -16.35 17.46 13.77
CA SER A 91 -15.80 16.65 14.86
C SER A 91 -15.93 15.15 14.60
N GLY A 92 -16.93 14.74 13.82
CA GLY A 92 -17.05 13.39 13.28
C GLY A 92 -15.87 13.03 12.38
N TYR A 93 -15.65 13.82 11.31
CA TYR A 93 -14.53 13.56 10.39
C TYR A 93 -13.17 13.69 11.06
N LEU A 94 -12.99 14.60 12.02
CA LEU A 94 -11.73 14.72 12.77
C LEU A 94 -11.36 13.43 13.51
N ARG A 95 -12.35 12.68 13.99
CA ARG A 95 -12.18 11.37 14.64
C ARG A 95 -12.07 10.22 13.63
N GLU A 96 -12.74 10.33 12.50
CA GLU A 96 -12.78 9.29 11.47
C GLU A 96 -11.51 9.26 10.61
N VAL A 97 -10.93 10.41 10.28
CA VAL A 97 -9.75 10.52 9.41
C VAL A 97 -8.56 9.66 9.88
N PRO A 98 -8.17 9.63 11.17
CA PRO A 98 -7.14 8.71 11.65
C PRO A 98 -7.51 7.24 11.44
N GLN A 99 -8.77 6.86 11.68
CA GLN A 99 -9.23 5.48 11.46
C GLN A 99 -9.14 5.10 9.98
N LEU A 100 -9.51 6.02 9.08
CA LEU A 100 -9.35 5.83 7.65
C LEU A 100 -7.87 5.62 7.28
N CYS A 101 -6.97 6.44 7.82
CA CYS A 101 -5.53 6.26 7.61
C CYS A 101 -5.02 4.87 8.01
N PHE A 102 -5.37 4.40 9.21
CA PHE A 102 -4.98 3.07 9.66
C PHE A 102 -5.50 1.97 8.72
N THR A 103 -6.71 2.12 8.20
CA THR A 103 -7.26 1.17 7.23
C THR A 103 -6.54 1.20 5.88
N PHE A 104 -6.21 2.39 5.37
CA PHE A 104 -5.45 2.56 4.13
C PHE A 104 -4.05 1.97 4.23
N GLN A 105 -3.33 2.28 5.31
CA GLN A 105 -1.98 1.79 5.56
C GLN A 105 -1.97 0.26 5.63
N ARG A 106 -2.88 -0.32 6.43
CA ARG A 106 -3.02 -1.77 6.54
C ARG A 106 -3.30 -2.44 5.19
N GLY A 107 -4.17 -1.85 4.37
CA GLY A 107 -4.45 -2.36 3.03
C GLY A 107 -3.19 -2.37 2.15
N ASN A 108 -2.45 -1.26 2.16
CA ASN A 108 -1.21 -1.12 1.41
C ASN A 108 -0.12 -2.10 1.88
N ASP A 109 0.03 -2.29 3.18
CA ASP A 109 1.01 -3.22 3.77
C ASP A 109 0.69 -4.67 3.38
N ILE A 110 -0.60 -5.04 3.37
CA ILE A 110 -1.05 -6.36 2.92
C ILE A 110 -0.72 -6.58 1.45
N ASP A 111 -0.97 -5.58 0.59
CA ASP A 111 -0.72 -5.70 -0.84
C ASP A 111 0.78 -5.75 -1.14
N ASN A 112 1.60 -4.96 -0.44
CA ASN A 112 3.05 -5.02 -0.53
C ASN A 112 3.58 -6.40 -0.08
N ALA A 113 3.11 -6.92 1.06
CA ALA A 113 3.49 -8.24 1.53
C ALA A 113 3.15 -9.33 0.49
N LYS A 114 1.94 -9.29 -0.11
CA LYS A 114 1.55 -10.23 -1.17
C LYS A 114 2.47 -10.16 -2.38
N ASP A 115 2.88 -8.97 -2.79
CA ASP A 115 3.78 -8.80 -3.93
C ASP A 115 5.18 -9.35 -3.63
N ILE A 116 5.73 -9.01 -2.46
CA ILE A 116 7.00 -9.58 -1.98
C ILE A 116 6.93 -11.11 -1.96
N PHE A 117 5.86 -11.69 -1.42
CA PHE A 117 5.70 -13.14 -1.37
C PHE A 117 5.64 -13.77 -2.77
N ARG A 118 4.92 -13.16 -3.72
CA ARG A 118 4.90 -13.63 -5.11
C ARG A 118 6.30 -13.61 -5.73
N ASN A 119 7.03 -12.53 -5.54
CA ASN A 119 8.40 -12.39 -6.04
C ASN A 119 9.35 -13.43 -5.41
N ILE A 120 9.24 -13.67 -4.11
CA ILE A 120 10.00 -14.70 -3.41
C ILE A 120 9.65 -16.08 -3.96
N SER A 121 8.36 -16.42 -4.09
CA SER A 121 7.92 -17.72 -4.60
C SER A 121 8.44 -17.99 -6.01
N LEU A 122 8.40 -17.00 -6.90
CA LEU A 122 8.96 -17.11 -8.25
C LEU A 122 10.47 -17.33 -8.22
N ASN A 123 11.20 -16.58 -7.40
CA ASN A 123 12.65 -16.75 -7.25
C ASN A 123 13.02 -18.12 -6.67
N GLN A 124 12.25 -18.60 -5.69
CA GLN A 124 12.44 -19.94 -5.10
C GLN A 124 12.21 -21.04 -6.14
N GLU A 125 11.17 -20.93 -6.96
CA GLU A 125 10.91 -21.89 -8.04
C GLU A 125 12.06 -21.91 -9.05
N LEU A 126 12.50 -20.74 -9.51
CA LEU A 126 13.61 -20.63 -10.46
C LEU A 126 14.91 -21.20 -9.88
N PHE A 127 15.20 -20.92 -8.61
CA PHE A 127 16.36 -21.46 -7.91
C PHE A 127 16.29 -22.99 -7.81
N LEU A 128 15.14 -23.55 -7.43
CA LEU A 128 14.96 -25.01 -7.34
C LEU A 128 15.17 -25.68 -8.69
N ARG A 129 14.63 -25.11 -9.78
CA ARG A 129 14.85 -25.62 -11.14
C ARG A 129 16.33 -25.60 -11.52
N MET A 130 17.03 -24.50 -11.26
CA MET A 130 18.47 -24.38 -11.50
C MET A 130 19.28 -25.45 -10.76
N ILE A 131 18.96 -25.71 -9.48
CA ILE A 131 19.63 -26.74 -8.68
C ILE A 131 19.37 -28.13 -9.26
N ILE A 132 18.12 -28.45 -9.59
CA ILE A 132 17.76 -29.73 -10.20
C ILE A 132 18.50 -29.96 -11.51
N ASP A 133 18.57 -28.95 -12.37
CA ASP A 133 19.27 -29.04 -13.66
C ASP A 133 20.79 -29.24 -13.46
N ARG A 134 21.37 -28.54 -12.48
CA ARG A 134 22.78 -28.72 -12.11
C ARG A 134 23.07 -30.13 -11.60
N GLU A 135 22.21 -30.68 -10.73
CA GLU A 135 22.38 -32.03 -10.20
C GLU A 135 22.27 -33.09 -11.31
N ARG A 136 21.30 -32.94 -12.22
CA ARG A 136 21.16 -33.82 -13.39
C ARG A 136 22.40 -33.79 -14.28
N ALA A 137 22.93 -32.59 -14.57
CA ALA A 137 24.15 -32.46 -15.36
C ALA A 137 25.36 -33.11 -14.67
N SER A 138 25.49 -32.95 -13.35
CA SER A 138 26.54 -33.59 -12.56
C SER A 138 26.42 -35.11 -12.54
N GLY A 139 25.20 -35.65 -12.41
CA GLY A 139 24.93 -37.08 -12.45
C GLY A 139 25.27 -37.70 -13.80
N ALA A 140 24.80 -37.09 -14.90
CA ALA A 140 25.13 -37.54 -16.26
C ALA A 140 26.65 -37.51 -16.54
N GLN A 141 27.35 -36.51 -16.00
CA GLN A 141 28.80 -36.46 -16.10
C GLN A 141 29.47 -37.59 -15.32
N ALA A 142 29.05 -37.87 -14.08
CA ALA A 142 29.57 -38.96 -13.26
C ALA A 142 29.37 -40.34 -13.90
N GLU A 143 28.18 -40.61 -14.46
CA GLU A 143 27.89 -41.83 -15.23
C GLU A 143 28.79 -41.96 -16.47
N ARG A 144 29.02 -40.85 -17.18
CA ARG A 144 29.93 -40.86 -18.34
C ARG A 144 31.37 -41.19 -17.94
N TRP A 145 31.83 -40.67 -16.79
CA TRP A 145 33.15 -40.99 -16.25
C TRP A 145 33.25 -42.46 -15.83
N SER A 146 32.24 -43.04 -15.18
CA SER A 146 32.28 -44.44 -14.75
C SER A 146 32.34 -45.39 -15.95
N VAL A 147 31.51 -45.16 -16.98
CA VAL A 147 31.56 -45.95 -18.23
C VAL A 147 32.93 -45.85 -18.91
N SER A 148 33.55 -44.67 -18.93
CA SER A 148 34.89 -44.49 -19.49
C SER A 148 35.96 -45.26 -18.71
N LEU A 149 35.86 -45.30 -17.37
CA LEU A 149 36.76 -46.07 -16.51
C LEU A 149 36.60 -47.58 -16.75
N ASP A 150 35.38 -48.08 -16.86
CA ASP A 150 35.09 -49.49 -17.12
C ASP A 150 35.63 -49.95 -18.48
N VAL A 151 35.47 -49.13 -19.53
CA VAL A 151 36.05 -49.41 -20.85
C VAL A 151 37.58 -49.45 -20.80
N SER A 152 38.20 -48.51 -20.07
CA SER A 152 39.66 -48.46 -19.93
C SER A 152 40.19 -49.70 -19.17
N TYR A 153 39.50 -50.13 -18.13
CA TYR A 153 39.83 -51.33 -17.35
C TYR A 153 39.65 -52.63 -18.15
N ALA A 154 38.62 -52.70 -19.01
CA ALA A 154 38.41 -53.82 -19.91
C ALA A 154 39.47 -53.90 -21.04
N SER A 155 39.98 -52.75 -21.50
CA SER A 155 41.01 -52.69 -22.55
C SER A 155 42.43 -53.00 -22.04
N HIS A 156 42.71 -52.77 -20.77
CA HIS A 156 43.98 -53.10 -20.10
C HIS A 156 43.69 -53.76 -18.75
N PRO A 157 43.32 -55.06 -18.75
CA PRO A 157 43.09 -55.79 -17.52
C PRO A 157 44.40 -55.86 -16.72
N PRO A 158 44.36 -55.72 -15.38
CA PRO A 158 45.54 -55.91 -14.56
C PRO A 158 46.10 -57.32 -14.80
N LEU A 159 47.40 -57.43 -15.10
CA LEU A 159 48.07 -58.71 -15.16
C LEU A 159 47.94 -59.36 -13.78
N LEU A 160 47.12 -60.41 -13.69
CA LEU A 160 47.09 -61.30 -12.53
C LEU A 160 48.51 -61.83 -12.33
N TYR A 161 49.13 -61.43 -11.23
CA TYR A 161 50.42 -61.94 -10.81
C TYR A 161 50.19 -63.39 -10.36
N ASP A 162 50.43 -64.35 -11.26
CA ASP A 162 50.42 -65.77 -10.93
C ASP A 162 51.51 -66.06 -9.90
N ARG A 163 51.12 -66.80 -8.86
CA ARG A 163 51.88 -67.07 -7.64
C ARG A 163 52.64 -68.39 -7.72
#